data_AF-A0A2G6GM55-F1
#
_entry.id   AF-A0A2G6GM55-F1
#
_cell.length_a   1.000
_cell.length_b   1.000
_cell.length_c   1.000
_cell.angle_alpha   90.00
_cell.angle_beta   90.00
_cell.angle_gamma   90.00
#
_symmetry.space_group_name_H-M   'P 1'
#
loop_
_entity.id
_entity.type
_entity.pdbx_description
1 polymer ?
#
loop_
_entity_poly.entity_id
_entity_poly.type
_entity_poly.pdbx_seq_one_letter_code
_entity_poly.pdbx_strand_id
1 'polypeptide(L)'
;MKKIFLYISIIICSIIIITNNVNSYSQTIGTKSLSTSVEKRLDSFITSLENKRNSLTESEWETLVNNFEKKLNRLERKYKNNENVLPIILYLKNRINKSRSDSEIDIFFRELGPINYCKAGNYNGYIVKGLKNNNEIEVKKSIEGGSSFAVAECRNFKVDIKYTHIICNSGYKFNSSNKSCEKISSSTNYCKAGNYNGYYIQGLKNNEQRNIEKNIRGGISEAIAYCKNGKIEIKQGYINCSSGYKFNSSNKSCKKVSSSTNYCKAGRYNGYYVPKLKNDEQKNVRKNIEGGISNAIVLCYNGRVGVDPISV
;
A
#
# COMPACT_ATOMS: atom_id res chain seq x y z
N MET A 1 24.13 24.89 -12.56
CA MET A 1 23.13 25.86 -12.05
C MET A 1 22.69 26.96 -13.04
N LYS A 2 23.57 27.73 -13.69
CA LYS A 2 23.19 28.89 -14.55
C LYS A 2 22.13 28.57 -15.64
N LYS A 3 22.21 27.42 -16.32
CA LYS A 3 21.23 27.00 -17.35
C LYS A 3 19.81 26.80 -16.80
N ILE A 4 19.68 26.33 -15.56
CA ILE A 4 18.38 26.09 -14.91
C ILE A 4 17.71 27.42 -14.56
N PHE A 5 18.50 28.37 -14.05
CA PHE A 5 18.02 29.70 -13.74
C PHE A 5 17.52 30.45 -14.97
N LEU A 6 18.20 30.29 -16.10
CA LEU A 6 17.76 30.85 -17.37
C LEU A 6 16.40 30.24 -17.79
N TYR A 7 16.27 28.93 -17.68
CA TYR A 7 15.04 28.20 -18.04
C TYR A 7 13.83 28.62 -17.19
N ILE A 8 14.02 28.82 -15.89
CA ILE A 8 12.99 29.31 -14.96
C ILE A 8 12.55 30.72 -15.34
N SER A 9 13.50 31.62 -15.58
CA SER A 9 13.18 32.99 -15.97
C SER A 9 12.44 33.02 -17.31
N ILE A 10 12.82 32.16 -18.27
CA ILE A 10 12.12 32.02 -19.55
C ILE A 10 10.69 31.53 -19.34
N ILE A 11 10.46 30.46 -18.55
CA ILE A 11 9.11 29.94 -18.30
C ILE A 11 8.22 30.99 -17.64
N ILE A 12 8.73 31.68 -16.62
CA ILE A 12 7.98 32.74 -15.93
C ILE A 12 7.66 33.88 -16.89
N CYS A 13 8.63 34.33 -17.70
CA CYS A 13 8.39 35.34 -18.74
C CYS A 13 7.37 34.86 -19.78
N SER A 14 7.43 33.62 -20.25
CA SER A 14 6.48 33.05 -21.19
C SER A 14 5.07 32.99 -20.61
N ILE A 15 4.93 32.61 -19.33
CA ILE A 15 3.65 32.57 -18.63
C ILE A 15 3.09 33.99 -18.45
N ILE A 16 3.93 34.97 -18.10
CA ILE A 16 3.54 36.39 -18.00
C ILE A 16 3.07 36.92 -19.35
N ILE A 17 3.80 36.62 -20.44
CA ILE A 17 3.42 37.03 -21.80
C ILE A 17 2.08 36.40 -22.20
N ILE A 18 1.88 35.12 -21.91
CA ILE A 18 0.63 34.42 -22.23
C ILE A 18 -0.54 34.99 -21.41
N THR A 19 -0.34 35.24 -20.12
CA THR A 19 -1.40 35.78 -19.25
C THR A 19 -1.76 37.23 -19.55
N ASN A 20 -0.81 38.03 -20.04
CA ASN A 20 -1.08 39.40 -20.50
C ASN A 20 -1.80 39.45 -21.86
N ASN A 21 -1.67 38.40 -22.69
CA ASN A 21 -2.35 38.31 -23.99
C ASN A 21 -3.76 37.71 -23.92
N VAL A 22 -4.13 37.05 -22.82
CA VAL A 22 -5.48 36.49 -22.63
C VAL A 22 -6.36 37.54 -21.94
N ASN A 23 -6.82 38.50 -22.72
CA ASN A 23 -7.65 39.63 -22.28
C ASN A 23 -9.16 39.30 -22.22
N SER A 24 -9.55 38.05 -21.98
CA SER A 24 -10.95 37.64 -22.07
C SER A 24 -11.32 36.51 -21.11
N TYR A 25 -11.47 36.82 -19.81
CA TYR A 25 -12.26 35.97 -18.92
C TYR A 25 -13.12 36.80 -17.96
N SER A 26 -14.44 36.52 -18.01
CA SER A 26 -15.49 37.16 -17.24
C SER A 26 -15.37 36.89 -15.74
N GLN A 27 -15.58 37.94 -14.95
CA GLN A 27 -15.58 37.93 -13.50
C GLN A 27 -16.79 37.21 -12.92
N THR A 28 -16.54 36.25 -12.03
CA THR A 28 -17.37 36.01 -10.84
C THR A 28 -16.42 35.85 -9.65
N ILE A 29 -16.74 36.53 -8.55
CA ILE A 29 -15.94 36.58 -7.32
C ILE A 29 -16.06 35.23 -6.62
N GLY A 30 -15.16 34.34 -6.98
CA GLY A 30 -14.92 33.03 -6.38
C GLY A 30 -13.55 32.60 -6.89
N THR A 31 -12.67 32.19 -6.00
CA THR A 31 -11.25 31.80 -6.26
C THR A 31 -10.99 31.47 -7.73
N LYS A 32 -10.43 32.43 -8.50
CA LYS A 32 -10.13 32.23 -9.93
C LYS A 32 -9.24 30.99 -10.05
N SER A 33 -9.82 29.88 -10.49
CA SER A 33 -9.08 28.66 -10.79
C SER A 33 -8.20 28.93 -12.00
N LEU A 34 -6.97 28.45 -11.96
CA LEU A 34 -6.08 28.53 -13.10
C LEU A 34 -6.72 27.82 -14.29
N SER A 35 -6.47 28.31 -15.51
CA SER A 35 -6.90 27.56 -16.69
C SER A 35 -6.13 26.24 -16.74
N THR A 36 -6.81 25.16 -17.16
CA THR A 36 -6.23 23.81 -17.21
C THR A 36 -4.94 23.74 -18.05
N SER A 37 -4.81 24.61 -19.05
CA SER A 37 -3.59 24.73 -19.87
C SER A 37 -2.42 25.31 -19.09
N VAL A 38 -2.66 26.34 -18.27
CA VAL A 38 -1.64 26.94 -17.40
C VAL A 38 -1.22 25.95 -16.31
N GLU A 39 -2.18 25.27 -15.66
CA GLU A 39 -1.88 24.25 -14.65
C GLU A 39 -0.99 23.13 -15.22
N LYS A 40 -1.33 22.56 -16.38
CA LYS A 40 -0.52 21.51 -17.02
C LYS A 40 0.93 21.95 -17.29
N ARG A 41 1.14 23.21 -17.69
CA ARG A 41 2.49 23.75 -17.91
C ARG A 41 3.25 23.92 -16.59
N LEU A 42 2.57 24.41 -15.55
CA LEU A 42 3.15 24.52 -14.22
C LEU A 42 3.50 23.14 -13.65
N ASP A 43 2.63 22.14 -13.82
CA ASP A 43 2.88 20.76 -13.38
C ASP A 43 4.04 20.11 -14.12
N SER A 44 4.16 20.34 -15.44
CA SER A 44 5.31 19.89 -16.21
C SER A 44 6.63 20.51 -15.71
N PHE A 45 6.58 21.78 -15.32
CA PHE A 45 7.72 22.46 -14.70
C PHE A 45 8.06 21.87 -13.32
N ILE A 46 7.06 21.65 -12.46
CA ILE A 46 7.25 21.01 -11.14
C ILE A 46 7.82 19.59 -11.31
N THR A 47 7.30 18.80 -12.25
CA THR A 47 7.81 17.46 -12.56
C THR A 47 9.27 17.51 -13.00
N SER A 48 9.65 18.54 -13.78
CA SER A 48 11.03 18.74 -14.22
C SER A 48 11.96 19.14 -13.06
N LEU A 49 11.45 19.87 -12.06
CA LEU A 49 12.15 20.16 -10.81
C LEU A 49 12.34 18.88 -9.97
N GLU A 50 11.27 18.12 -9.76
CA GLU A 50 11.28 16.85 -9.01
C GLU A 50 12.22 15.82 -9.64
N ASN A 51 12.23 15.70 -10.97
CA ASN A 51 13.16 14.81 -11.67
C ASN A 51 14.63 15.19 -11.44
N LYS A 52 14.93 16.49 -11.31
CA LYS A 52 16.27 16.98 -10.98
C LYS A 52 16.68 16.73 -9.54
N ARG A 53 15.71 16.60 -8.61
CA ARG A 53 16.01 16.26 -7.21
C ARG A 53 16.87 15.00 -7.12
N ASN A 54 16.60 14.00 -7.97
CA ASN A 54 17.36 12.74 -7.99
C ASN A 54 18.81 12.88 -8.47
N SER A 55 19.18 13.99 -9.12
CA SER A 55 20.54 14.24 -9.63
C SER A 55 21.29 15.31 -8.83
N LEU A 56 20.74 15.76 -7.70
CA LEU A 56 21.34 16.76 -6.83
C LEU A 56 21.58 16.15 -5.45
N THR A 57 22.62 16.61 -4.77
CA THR A 57 22.77 16.39 -3.33
C THR A 57 21.71 17.16 -2.56
N GLU A 58 21.47 16.80 -1.29
CA GLU A 58 20.47 17.48 -0.46
C GLU A 58 20.76 18.99 -0.30
N SER A 59 22.03 19.33 -0.07
CA SER A 59 22.47 20.74 0.03
C SER A 59 22.26 21.52 -1.28
N GLU A 60 22.50 20.88 -2.43
CA GLU A 60 22.24 21.49 -3.74
C GLU A 60 20.75 21.66 -4.02
N TRP A 61 19.93 20.68 -3.62
CA TRP A 61 18.47 20.73 -3.73
C TRP A 61 17.90 21.85 -2.85
N GLU A 62 18.26 21.91 -1.58
CA GLU A 62 17.88 22.98 -0.66
C GLU A 62 18.32 24.35 -1.18
N THR A 63 19.55 24.48 -1.68
CA THR A 63 20.02 25.72 -2.31
C THR A 63 19.16 26.12 -3.51
N LEU A 64 18.75 25.15 -4.34
CA LEU A 64 17.90 25.39 -5.50
C LEU A 64 16.49 25.82 -5.09
N VAL A 65 15.87 25.12 -4.15
CA VAL A 65 14.53 25.42 -3.61
C VAL A 65 14.51 26.81 -2.96
N ASN A 66 15.45 27.11 -2.07
CA ASN A 66 15.56 28.40 -1.40
C ASN A 66 15.76 29.56 -2.39
N ASN A 67 16.54 29.34 -3.46
CA ASN A 67 16.69 30.34 -4.52
C ASN A 67 15.40 30.54 -5.33
N PHE A 68 14.61 29.48 -5.54
CA PHE A 68 13.32 29.56 -6.22
C PHE A 68 12.29 30.30 -5.37
N GLU A 69 12.17 29.96 -4.09
CA GLU A 69 11.30 30.64 -3.12
C GLU A 69 11.62 32.14 -3.04
N LYS A 70 12.91 32.52 -2.96
CA LYS A 70 13.33 33.93 -2.99
C LYS A 70 12.82 34.65 -4.24
N LYS A 71 12.81 33.99 -5.40
CA LYS A 71 12.27 34.56 -6.64
C LYS A 71 10.75 34.66 -6.61
N LEU A 72 10.05 33.62 -6.16
CA LEU A 72 8.59 33.66 -6.00
C LEU A 72 8.15 34.78 -5.06
N ASN A 73 8.83 34.97 -3.92
CA ASN A 73 8.54 36.05 -2.97
C ASN A 73 8.83 37.45 -3.55
N ARG A 74 9.78 37.58 -4.49
CA ARG A 74 9.98 38.84 -5.24
C ARG A 74 8.86 39.08 -6.24
N LEU A 75 8.43 38.04 -6.95
CA LEU A 75 7.32 38.12 -7.91
C LEU A 75 6.00 38.42 -7.20
N GLU A 76 5.73 37.77 -6.07
CA GLU A 76 4.54 38.00 -5.26
C GLU A 76 4.43 39.47 -4.84
N ARG A 77 5.53 40.05 -4.33
CA ARG A 77 5.56 41.48 -3.98
C ARG A 77 5.35 42.38 -5.20
N LYS A 78 5.95 42.03 -6.35
CA LYS A 78 5.83 42.81 -7.60
C LYS A 78 4.41 42.76 -8.19
N TYR A 79 3.75 41.61 -8.08
CA TYR A 79 2.46 41.32 -8.71
C TYR A 79 1.32 41.16 -7.69
N LYS A 80 1.48 41.68 -6.47
CA LYS A 80 0.49 41.55 -5.38
C LYS A 80 -0.91 42.05 -5.74
N ASN A 81 -1.00 43.03 -6.65
CA ASN A 81 -2.26 43.62 -7.11
C ASN A 81 -2.69 43.09 -8.50
N ASN A 82 -1.96 42.13 -9.08
CA ASN A 82 -2.31 41.55 -10.37
C ASN A 82 -3.08 40.24 -10.16
N GLU A 83 -4.40 40.30 -10.32
CA GLU A 83 -5.31 39.17 -10.09
C GLU A 83 -5.04 37.95 -10.97
N ASN A 84 -4.36 38.11 -12.11
CA ASN A 84 -4.08 37.02 -13.04
C ASN A 84 -2.76 36.30 -12.70
N VAL A 85 -1.78 37.04 -12.15
CA VAL A 85 -0.44 36.52 -11.87
C VAL A 85 -0.32 35.98 -10.44
N LEU A 86 -1.03 36.59 -9.48
CA LEU A 86 -0.96 36.17 -8.07
C LEU A 86 -1.37 34.70 -7.86
N PRO A 87 -2.47 34.17 -8.45
CA PRO A 87 -2.84 32.76 -8.30
C PRO A 87 -1.76 31.78 -8.79
N ILE A 88 -1.03 32.13 -9.87
CA ILE A 88 0.07 31.31 -10.40
C ILE A 88 1.22 31.25 -9.40
N ILE A 89 1.58 32.39 -8.79
CA ILE A 89 2.66 32.46 -7.81
C ILE A 89 2.29 31.65 -6.57
N LEU A 90 1.05 31.79 -6.07
CA LEU A 90 0.56 31.04 -4.92
C LEU A 90 0.51 29.53 -5.20
N TYR A 91 0.09 29.12 -6.40
CA TYR A 91 0.13 27.72 -6.83
C TYR A 91 1.54 27.14 -6.77
N LEU A 92 2.51 27.86 -7.35
CA LEU A 92 3.91 27.43 -7.35
C LEU A 92 4.49 27.34 -5.93
N LYS A 93 4.21 28.33 -5.06
CA LYS A 93 4.64 28.30 -3.65
C LYS A 93 4.08 27.07 -2.93
N ASN A 94 2.78 26.79 -3.10
CA ASN A 94 2.14 25.63 -2.48
C ASN A 94 2.75 24.29 -2.97
N ARG A 95 2.93 24.14 -4.29
CA ARG A 95 3.53 22.93 -4.88
C ARG A 95 4.97 22.71 -4.42
N ILE A 96 5.75 23.77 -4.26
CA ILE A 96 7.13 23.67 -3.77
C ILE A 96 7.16 23.31 -2.29
N ASN A 97 6.34 23.95 -1.46
CA ASN A 97 6.24 23.58 -0.05
C ASN A 97 5.85 22.11 0.12
N LYS A 98 4.93 21.61 -0.71
CA LYS A 98 4.58 20.19 -0.75
C LYS A 98 5.75 19.30 -1.19
N SER A 99 6.51 19.70 -2.21
CA SER A 99 7.70 18.94 -2.62
C SER A 99 8.77 18.90 -1.52
N ARG A 100 8.82 19.93 -0.66
CA ARG A 100 9.69 20.00 0.51
C ARG A 100 9.20 19.10 1.64
N SER A 101 7.91 19.09 1.96
CA SER A 101 7.36 18.16 2.95
C SER A 101 7.48 16.71 2.52
N ASP A 102 7.25 16.41 1.23
CA ASP A 102 7.43 15.07 0.69
C ASP A 102 8.92 14.67 0.73
N SER A 103 9.84 15.65 0.56
CA SER A 103 11.27 15.43 0.75
C SER A 103 11.67 15.21 2.20
N GLU A 104 11.10 15.95 3.14
CA GLU A 104 11.32 15.77 4.58
C GLU A 104 10.76 14.43 5.04
N ILE A 105 9.66 13.95 4.46
CA ILE A 105 9.15 12.59 4.69
C ILE A 105 10.14 11.56 4.14
N ASP A 106 10.66 11.73 2.92
CA ASP A 106 11.70 10.85 2.36
C ASP A 106 13.01 10.89 3.17
N ILE A 107 13.39 12.03 3.72
CA ILE A 107 14.60 12.25 4.55
C ILE A 107 14.38 11.68 5.95
N PHE A 108 13.24 11.96 6.58
CA PHE A 108 12.80 11.35 7.83
C PHE A 108 12.79 9.83 7.70
N PHE A 109 12.34 9.30 6.57
CA PHE A 109 12.47 7.90 6.26
C PHE A 109 13.97 7.52 6.11
N ARG A 110 14.79 8.20 5.29
CA ARG A 110 16.23 7.88 5.11
C ARG A 110 17.07 7.95 6.40
N GLU A 111 16.80 8.88 7.30
CA GLU A 111 17.53 9.12 8.55
C GLU A 111 17.19 8.09 9.62
N LEU A 112 16.10 7.32 9.47
CA LEU A 112 15.77 6.19 10.35
C LEU A 112 16.64 4.93 10.13
N GLY A 113 17.79 5.03 9.45
CA GLY A 113 18.67 3.89 9.12
C GLY A 113 18.17 3.08 7.92
N PRO A 114 18.85 1.99 7.49
CA PRO A 114 18.60 1.29 6.24
C PRO A 114 17.17 0.74 6.23
N ILE A 115 16.24 1.51 5.71
CA ILE A 115 14.85 1.13 5.84
C ILE A 115 14.60 0.01 4.85
N ASN A 116 14.13 -1.08 5.43
CA ASN A 116 13.35 -2.17 4.90
C ASN A 116 12.32 -1.74 3.84
N TYR A 117 12.69 -1.18 2.69
CA TYR A 117 11.79 -0.86 1.60
C TYR A 117 12.45 -1.05 0.23
N CYS A 118 11.67 -1.53 -0.73
CA CYS A 118 11.99 -1.54 -2.14
C CYS A 118 11.47 -0.28 -2.82
N LYS A 119 12.27 0.26 -3.74
CA LYS A 119 11.97 1.48 -4.49
C LYS A 119 10.68 1.31 -5.32
N ALA A 120 9.91 2.40 -5.44
CA ALA A 120 8.82 2.46 -6.39
C ALA A 120 9.36 2.38 -7.83
N GLY A 121 8.66 1.70 -8.72
CA GLY A 121 9.14 1.51 -10.09
C GLY A 121 8.24 0.65 -10.96
N ASN A 122 8.69 0.47 -12.20
CA ASN A 122 8.08 -0.45 -13.14
C ASN A 122 8.87 -1.76 -13.13
N TYR A 123 8.23 -2.84 -12.70
CA TYR A 123 8.82 -4.18 -12.60
C TYR A 123 8.03 -5.14 -13.48
N ASN A 124 8.63 -5.62 -14.56
CA ASN A 124 7.98 -6.50 -15.55
C ASN A 124 6.65 -5.94 -16.11
N GLY A 125 6.56 -4.60 -16.23
CA GLY A 125 5.34 -3.91 -16.69
C GLY A 125 4.32 -3.61 -15.60
N TYR A 126 4.58 -3.96 -14.34
CA TYR A 126 3.74 -3.62 -13.19
C TYR A 126 4.27 -2.38 -12.47
N ILE A 127 3.37 -1.44 -12.17
CA ILE A 127 3.71 -0.24 -11.39
C ILE A 127 3.61 -0.59 -9.90
N VAL A 128 4.74 -0.60 -9.21
CA VAL A 128 4.85 -0.85 -7.77
C VAL A 128 5.04 0.49 -7.07
N LYS A 129 4.08 0.88 -6.22
CA LYS A 129 4.21 2.03 -5.32
C LYS A 129 4.95 1.53 -4.08
N GLY A 130 6.22 1.92 -3.91
CA GLY A 130 7.15 1.60 -2.81
C GLY A 130 6.71 0.56 -1.76
N LEU A 131 7.47 -0.52 -1.63
CA LEU A 131 7.06 -1.67 -0.81
C LEU A 131 7.95 -1.82 0.42
N LYS A 132 7.40 -2.18 1.59
CA LYS A 132 8.24 -2.56 2.74
C LYS A 132 8.88 -3.94 2.51
N ASN A 133 10.10 -4.16 3.00
CA ASN A 133 10.80 -5.43 3.00
C ASN A 133 9.98 -6.47 3.76
N ASN A 134 9.87 -7.66 3.17
CA ASN A 134 9.02 -8.77 3.59
C ASN A 134 7.50 -8.46 3.59
N ASN A 135 7.07 -7.40 2.90
CA ASN A 135 5.65 -7.20 2.60
C ASN A 135 5.34 -7.62 1.17
N GLU A 136 4.05 -7.82 0.92
CA GLU A 136 3.47 -8.14 -0.37
C GLU A 136 2.37 -7.11 -0.68
N ILE A 137 2.27 -6.70 -1.94
CA ILE A 137 1.09 -5.97 -2.44
C ILE A 137 0.60 -6.59 -3.74
N GLU A 138 -0.70 -6.47 -3.97
CA GLU A 138 -1.28 -6.75 -5.27
C GLU A 138 -1.05 -5.55 -6.21
N VAL A 139 -0.53 -5.83 -7.40
CA VAL A 139 -0.32 -4.87 -8.49
C VAL A 139 -1.11 -5.29 -9.71
N LYS A 140 -1.58 -4.31 -10.48
CA LYS A 140 -2.41 -4.53 -11.68
C LYS A 140 -1.73 -3.92 -12.91
N LYS A 141 -1.83 -4.63 -14.03
CA LYS A 141 -1.44 -4.16 -15.37
C LYS A 141 -2.59 -4.44 -16.34
N SER A 142 -2.96 -3.47 -17.17
CA SER A 142 -3.89 -3.69 -18.27
C SER A 142 -3.21 -4.48 -19.39
N ILE A 143 -3.91 -5.46 -19.96
CA ILE A 143 -3.46 -6.21 -21.14
C ILE A 143 -4.57 -6.18 -22.21
N GLU A 144 -4.24 -6.49 -23.45
CA GLU A 144 -5.25 -6.59 -24.50
C GLU A 144 -6.27 -7.66 -24.12
N GLY A 145 -7.56 -7.30 -24.21
CA GLY A 145 -8.64 -8.21 -23.85
C GLY A 145 -8.75 -8.53 -22.36
N GLY A 146 -8.06 -7.82 -21.45
CA GLY A 146 -8.09 -8.18 -20.03
C GLY A 146 -7.28 -7.32 -19.05
N SER A 147 -6.93 -7.92 -17.92
CA SER A 147 -6.06 -7.36 -16.88
C SER A 147 -5.21 -8.47 -16.27
N SER A 148 -3.94 -8.20 -16.03
CA SER A 148 -3.04 -9.07 -15.29
C SER A 148 -2.82 -8.52 -13.90
N PHE A 149 -2.93 -9.38 -12.90
CA PHE A 149 -2.73 -9.06 -11.49
C PHE A 149 -1.56 -9.85 -10.99
N ALA A 150 -0.72 -9.23 -10.18
CA ALA A 150 0.42 -9.89 -9.60
C ALA A 150 0.66 -9.52 -8.15
N VAL A 151 1.37 -10.39 -7.44
CA VAL A 151 1.89 -10.07 -6.11
C VAL A 151 3.34 -9.62 -6.26
N ALA A 152 3.60 -8.37 -5.89
CA ALA A 152 4.94 -7.84 -5.75
C ALA A 152 5.40 -8.02 -4.30
N GLU A 153 6.52 -8.73 -4.09
CA GLU A 153 7.19 -8.89 -2.79
C GLU A 153 8.51 -8.14 -2.82
N CYS A 154 8.87 -7.53 -1.70
CA CYS A 154 10.19 -6.94 -1.51
C CYS A 154 10.98 -7.88 -0.63
N ARG A 155 12.00 -8.51 -1.18
CA ARG A 155 12.87 -9.40 -0.42
C ARG A 155 14.31 -8.95 -0.62
N ASN A 156 15.02 -8.72 0.48
CA ASN A 156 16.40 -8.23 0.45
C ASN A 156 16.54 -6.98 -0.43
N PHE A 157 15.57 -6.06 -0.33
CA PHE A 157 15.54 -4.81 -1.10
C PHE A 157 15.42 -4.97 -2.63
N LYS A 158 15.03 -6.17 -3.10
CA LYS A 158 14.67 -6.43 -4.50
C LYS A 158 13.18 -6.73 -4.61
N VAL A 159 12.53 -6.16 -5.63
CA VAL A 159 11.13 -6.45 -5.93
C VAL A 159 11.07 -7.69 -6.81
N ASP A 160 10.44 -8.74 -6.30
CA ASP A 160 10.11 -9.94 -7.05
C ASP A 160 8.60 -9.98 -7.36
N ILE A 161 8.26 -10.44 -8.56
CA ILE A 161 6.87 -10.65 -8.98
C ILE A 161 6.60 -12.16 -8.98
N LYS A 162 5.90 -12.66 -7.96
CA LYS A 162 5.79 -14.12 -7.72
C LYS A 162 4.61 -14.79 -8.38
N TYR A 163 3.47 -14.12 -8.43
CA TYR A 163 2.23 -14.70 -8.92
C TYR A 163 1.64 -13.78 -9.96
N THR A 164 1.22 -14.31 -11.10
CA THR A 164 0.47 -13.54 -12.10
C THR A 164 -0.81 -14.29 -12.40
N HIS A 165 -1.97 -13.70 -12.10
CA HIS A 165 -3.26 -14.20 -12.58
C HIS A 165 -3.83 -13.23 -13.61
N ILE A 166 -4.32 -13.79 -14.72
CA ILE A 166 -4.83 -13.01 -15.84
C ILE A 166 -6.35 -13.13 -15.89
N ILE A 167 -6.99 -11.98 -16.07
CA ILE A 167 -8.42 -11.78 -16.18
C ILE A 167 -8.76 -11.35 -17.58
N CYS A 168 -9.41 -12.22 -18.35
CA CYS A 168 -9.88 -11.89 -19.69
C CYS A 168 -11.28 -11.29 -19.63
N ASN A 169 -11.50 -10.24 -20.40
CA ASN A 169 -12.80 -9.62 -20.60
C ASN A 169 -13.75 -10.58 -21.32
N SER A 170 -15.05 -10.25 -21.29
CA SER A 170 -16.05 -11.01 -22.04
C SER A 170 -15.68 -11.11 -23.51
N GLY A 171 -15.79 -12.31 -24.08
CA GLY A 171 -15.40 -12.59 -25.46
C GLY A 171 -13.90 -12.84 -25.64
N TYR A 172 -13.12 -12.96 -24.55
CA TYR A 172 -11.72 -13.35 -24.58
C TYR A 172 -11.47 -14.58 -23.68
N LYS A 173 -10.54 -15.45 -24.09
CA LYS A 173 -10.10 -16.64 -23.35
C LYS A 173 -8.62 -16.51 -23.02
N PHE A 174 -8.22 -17.00 -21.84
CA PHE A 174 -6.81 -17.06 -21.47
C PHE A 174 -6.09 -18.12 -22.32
N ASN A 175 -5.02 -17.70 -23.00
CA ASN A 175 -4.08 -18.60 -23.66
C ASN A 175 -2.84 -18.79 -22.76
N SER A 176 -2.68 -20.01 -22.25
CA SER A 176 -1.58 -20.37 -21.34
C SER A 176 -0.21 -20.36 -22.02
N SER A 177 -0.14 -20.54 -23.34
CA SER A 177 1.11 -20.62 -24.09
C SER A 177 1.80 -19.27 -24.20
N ASN A 178 1.04 -18.19 -24.40
CA ASN A 178 1.58 -16.83 -24.52
C ASN A 178 1.23 -15.91 -23.34
N LYS A 179 0.54 -16.44 -22.31
CA LYS A 179 0.08 -15.70 -21.13
C LYS A 179 -0.70 -14.43 -21.51
N SER A 180 -1.64 -14.54 -22.46
CA SER A 180 -2.46 -13.43 -22.94
C SER A 180 -3.95 -13.78 -23.03
N CYS A 181 -4.79 -12.78 -23.32
CA CYS A 181 -6.21 -12.96 -23.56
C CYS A 181 -6.50 -12.90 -25.06
N GLU A 182 -7.03 -13.97 -25.62
CA GLU A 182 -7.33 -14.09 -27.05
C GLU A 182 -8.83 -14.02 -27.30
N LYS A 183 -9.23 -13.30 -28.34
CA LYS A 183 -10.64 -13.13 -28.69
C LYS A 183 -11.24 -14.48 -29.10
N ILE A 184 -12.38 -14.83 -28.52
CA ILE A 184 -13.13 -16.04 -28.84
C ILE A 184 -13.93 -15.76 -30.11
N SER A 185 -13.67 -16.50 -31.18
CA SER A 185 -14.52 -16.52 -32.37
C SER A 185 -15.90 -17.09 -32.00
N SER A 186 -16.94 -16.35 -32.35
CA SER A 186 -18.32 -16.38 -31.84
C SER A 186 -19.10 -17.70 -31.95
N SER A 187 -19.80 -18.09 -30.87
CA SER A 187 -21.22 -18.55 -30.82
C SER A 187 -21.57 -19.33 -29.53
N THR A 188 -20.59 -19.65 -28.70
CA THR A 188 -20.84 -20.41 -27.46
C THR A 188 -21.30 -19.47 -26.34
N ASN A 189 -22.40 -19.79 -25.66
CA ASN A 189 -22.86 -19.06 -24.48
C ASN A 189 -21.83 -19.27 -23.35
N TYR A 190 -21.08 -18.21 -23.01
CA TYR A 190 -20.15 -18.21 -21.88
C TYR A 190 -20.70 -17.39 -20.72
N CYS A 191 -20.38 -17.83 -19.52
CA CYS A 191 -20.43 -16.96 -18.36
C CYS A 191 -19.21 -16.04 -18.35
N LYS A 192 -19.46 -14.75 -18.10
CA LYS A 192 -18.43 -13.71 -18.05
C LYS A 192 -17.41 -14.00 -16.93
N ALA A 193 -16.14 -13.77 -17.21
CA ALA A 193 -15.11 -13.80 -16.17
C ALA A 193 -15.31 -12.66 -15.18
N GLY A 194 -15.00 -12.89 -13.90
CA GLY A 194 -15.20 -11.86 -12.89
C GLY A 194 -15.01 -12.35 -11.46
N ASN A 195 -15.27 -11.43 -10.52
CA ASN A 195 -15.31 -11.72 -9.10
C ASN A 195 -16.76 -12.02 -8.69
N TYR A 196 -17.00 -13.22 -8.18
CA TYR A 196 -18.30 -13.71 -7.75
C TYR A 196 -18.16 -14.22 -6.33
N ASN A 197 -18.85 -13.58 -5.38
CA ASN A 197 -18.77 -13.91 -3.94
C ASN A 197 -17.31 -13.95 -3.41
N GLY A 198 -16.42 -13.13 -3.97
CA GLY A 198 -15.01 -13.08 -3.61
C GLY A 198 -14.15 -14.16 -4.25
N TYR A 199 -14.72 -15.09 -5.03
CA TYR A 199 -13.98 -16.03 -5.86
C TYR A 199 -13.74 -15.42 -7.23
N TYR A 200 -12.53 -15.62 -7.74
CA TYR A 200 -12.19 -15.19 -9.07
C TYR A 200 -12.39 -16.33 -10.07
N ILE A 201 -13.23 -16.10 -11.07
CA ILE A 201 -13.64 -17.13 -12.03
C ILE A 201 -13.23 -16.68 -13.43
N GLN A 202 -12.39 -17.49 -14.08
CA GLN A 202 -12.16 -17.39 -15.52
C GLN A 202 -13.44 -17.80 -16.26
N GLY A 203 -13.76 -17.14 -17.36
CA GLY A 203 -15.00 -17.39 -18.11
C GLY A 203 -15.23 -18.89 -18.35
N LEU A 204 -16.46 -19.34 -18.09
CA LEU A 204 -16.87 -20.75 -18.16
C LEU A 204 -17.83 -20.95 -19.33
N LYS A 205 -17.70 -22.05 -20.06
CA LYS A 205 -18.71 -22.46 -21.06
C LYS A 205 -20.02 -22.82 -20.36
N ASN A 206 -21.16 -22.67 -21.03
CA ASN A 206 -22.43 -23.17 -20.50
C ASN A 206 -22.33 -24.65 -20.12
N ASN A 207 -22.81 -24.99 -18.93
CA ASN A 207 -22.72 -26.28 -18.25
C ASN A 207 -21.29 -26.75 -17.86
N GLU A 208 -20.26 -25.93 -18.04
CA GLU A 208 -18.91 -26.22 -17.53
C GLU A 208 -18.87 -26.02 -16.01
N GLN A 209 -18.16 -26.91 -15.33
CA GLN A 209 -17.85 -26.81 -13.91
C GLN A 209 -16.33 -26.67 -13.73
N ARG A 210 -15.92 -25.92 -12.71
CA ARG A 210 -14.51 -25.74 -12.38
C ARG A 210 -14.31 -25.60 -10.88
N ASN A 211 -13.30 -26.29 -10.37
CA ASN A 211 -12.81 -26.08 -9.01
C ASN A 211 -12.10 -24.73 -8.95
N ILE A 212 -12.49 -23.93 -7.96
CA ILE A 212 -11.99 -22.58 -7.75
C ILE A 212 -11.55 -22.43 -6.30
N GLU A 213 -10.51 -21.65 -6.09
CA GLU A 213 -9.93 -21.43 -4.78
C GLU A 213 -9.86 -19.94 -4.49
N LYS A 214 -10.00 -19.61 -3.21
CA LYS A 214 -9.80 -18.27 -2.70
C LYS A 214 -8.94 -18.33 -1.44
N ASN A 215 -7.88 -17.55 -1.42
CA ASN A 215 -7.12 -17.31 -0.20
C ASN A 215 -7.98 -16.50 0.78
N ILE A 216 -8.16 -17.04 1.98
CA ILE A 216 -8.78 -16.34 3.10
C ILE A 216 -7.72 -16.15 4.18
N ARG A 217 -7.98 -15.24 5.12
CA ARG A 217 -7.05 -15.01 6.23
C ARG A 217 -6.84 -16.32 7.00
N GLY A 218 -5.65 -16.91 6.89
CA GLY A 218 -5.29 -18.14 7.60
C GLY A 218 -5.81 -19.44 6.97
N GLY A 219 -6.10 -19.47 5.67
CA GLY A 219 -6.47 -20.70 4.98
C GLY A 219 -6.83 -20.52 3.51
N ILE A 220 -7.33 -21.60 2.90
CA ILE A 220 -7.85 -21.65 1.53
C ILE A 220 -9.31 -22.07 1.60
N SER A 221 -10.17 -21.39 0.86
CA SER A 221 -11.55 -21.83 0.64
C SER A 221 -11.69 -22.38 -0.77
N GLU A 222 -12.15 -23.62 -0.86
CA GLU A 222 -12.43 -24.28 -2.13
C GLU A 222 -13.92 -24.19 -2.45
N ALA A 223 -14.24 -24.08 -3.74
CA ALA A 223 -15.62 -24.08 -4.23
C ALA A 223 -15.68 -24.65 -5.65
N ILE A 224 -16.89 -24.98 -6.10
CA ILE A 224 -17.16 -25.34 -7.48
C ILE A 224 -17.97 -24.20 -8.10
N ALA A 225 -17.41 -23.59 -9.14
CA ALA A 225 -18.13 -22.67 -10.00
C ALA A 225 -18.69 -23.44 -11.20
N TYR A 226 -19.95 -23.20 -11.55
CA TYR A 226 -20.50 -23.68 -12.80
C TYR A 226 -21.31 -22.61 -13.50
N CYS A 227 -21.28 -22.66 -14.83
CA CYS A 227 -22.06 -21.75 -15.66
C CYS A 227 -23.37 -22.43 -16.05
N LYS A 228 -24.50 -21.84 -15.70
CA LYS A 228 -25.82 -22.33 -16.11
C LYS A 228 -26.60 -21.19 -16.76
N ASN A 229 -26.94 -21.34 -18.04
CA ASN A 229 -27.68 -20.35 -18.83
C ASN A 229 -27.05 -18.95 -18.78
N GLY A 230 -25.71 -18.88 -18.86
CA GLY A 230 -24.97 -17.61 -18.82
C GLY A 230 -24.83 -16.98 -17.43
N LYS A 231 -25.31 -17.65 -16.36
CA LYS A 231 -25.12 -17.22 -14.96
C LYS A 231 -24.11 -18.12 -14.25
N ILE A 232 -23.20 -17.51 -13.50
CA ILE A 232 -22.29 -18.23 -12.60
C ILE A 232 -23.03 -18.57 -11.31
N GLU A 233 -23.01 -19.84 -10.95
CA GLU A 233 -23.41 -20.33 -9.64
C GLU A 233 -22.17 -20.90 -8.93
N ILE A 234 -22.01 -20.58 -7.65
CA ILE A 234 -20.91 -21.07 -6.82
C ILE A 234 -21.49 -21.96 -5.72
N LYS A 235 -21.13 -23.23 -5.75
CA LYS A 235 -21.35 -24.15 -4.62
C LYS A 235 -20.11 -24.15 -3.75
N GLN A 236 -20.25 -23.56 -2.56
CA GLN A 236 -19.16 -23.50 -1.60
C GLN A 236 -18.76 -24.91 -1.18
N GLY A 237 -17.47 -25.23 -1.33
CA GLY A 237 -16.88 -26.48 -0.90
C GLY A 237 -16.41 -26.38 0.55
N TYR A 238 -15.24 -26.97 0.85
CA TYR A 238 -14.66 -26.95 2.17
C TYR A 238 -13.67 -25.79 2.37
N ILE A 239 -13.43 -25.45 3.64
CA ILE A 239 -12.45 -24.43 4.04
C ILE A 239 -11.32 -25.14 4.78
N ASN A 240 -10.11 -25.05 4.23
CA ASN A 240 -8.91 -25.61 4.82
C ASN A 240 -8.12 -24.51 5.54
N CYS A 241 -8.10 -24.54 6.87
CA CYS A 241 -7.36 -23.57 7.66
C CYS A 241 -5.89 -23.99 7.81
N SER A 242 -4.98 -23.04 7.61
CA SER A 242 -3.56 -23.22 7.87
C SER A 242 -3.29 -23.49 9.35
N SER A 243 -2.15 -24.10 9.66
CA SER A 243 -1.72 -24.34 11.04
C SER A 243 -1.80 -23.07 11.90
N GLY A 244 -2.37 -23.19 13.10
CA GLY A 244 -2.63 -22.06 13.99
C GLY A 244 -3.94 -21.30 13.71
N TYR A 245 -4.78 -21.78 12.79
CA TYR A 245 -6.11 -21.24 12.53
C TYR A 245 -7.20 -22.31 12.67
N LYS A 246 -8.38 -21.93 13.14
CA LYS A 246 -9.57 -22.79 13.23
C LYS A 246 -10.70 -22.20 12.40
N PHE A 247 -11.47 -23.08 11.76
CA PHE A 247 -12.65 -22.67 11.01
C PHE A 247 -13.71 -22.11 11.97
N ASN A 248 -14.23 -20.93 11.63
CA ASN A 248 -15.36 -20.30 12.30
C ASN A 248 -16.58 -20.39 11.38
N SER A 249 -17.55 -21.20 11.77
CA SER A 249 -18.78 -21.44 11.02
C SER A 249 -19.68 -20.21 10.92
N SER A 250 -19.66 -19.31 11.92
CA SER A 250 -20.53 -18.13 11.97
C SER A 250 -20.22 -17.11 10.88
N ASN A 251 -18.96 -16.98 10.48
CA ASN A 251 -18.52 -16.01 9.46
C ASN A 251 -17.79 -16.66 8.28
N LYS A 252 -17.83 -18.00 8.19
CA LYS A 252 -17.20 -18.80 7.14
C LYS A 252 -15.73 -18.40 6.89
N SER A 253 -14.94 -18.22 7.95
CA SER A 253 -13.54 -17.79 7.86
C SER A 253 -12.61 -18.60 8.78
N CYS A 254 -11.31 -18.55 8.49
CA CYS A 254 -10.30 -19.08 9.40
C CYS A 254 -9.92 -18.00 10.42
N LYS A 255 -10.19 -18.27 11.70
CA LYS A 255 -9.78 -17.38 12.79
C LYS A 255 -8.46 -17.88 13.35
N LYS A 256 -7.51 -16.98 13.56
CA LYS A 256 -6.26 -17.32 14.25
C LYS A 256 -6.64 -17.88 15.61
N VAL A 257 -6.35 -19.15 15.82
CA VAL A 257 -6.31 -19.67 17.18
C VAL A 257 -5.11 -18.95 17.77
N SER A 258 -5.28 -18.24 18.88
CA SER A 258 -4.13 -17.71 19.59
C SER A 258 -3.20 -18.87 19.89
N SER A 259 -2.20 -19.09 19.03
CA SER A 259 -1.10 -20.04 19.20
C SER A 259 -0.13 -19.51 20.26
N SER A 260 -0.66 -18.82 21.24
CA SER A 260 0.00 -18.69 22.50
C SER A 260 -0.39 -19.93 23.29
N THR A 261 0.42 -20.97 23.18
CA THR A 261 0.91 -21.49 24.44
C THR A 261 1.69 -20.33 25.08
N ASN A 262 0.96 -19.40 25.70
CA ASN A 262 1.53 -18.32 26.49
C ASN A 262 2.11 -19.04 27.69
N TYR A 263 3.34 -19.50 27.54
CA TYR A 263 4.08 -19.93 28.69
C TYR A 263 4.49 -18.69 29.45
N CYS A 264 4.26 -18.70 30.75
CA CYS A 264 4.97 -17.76 31.59
C CYS A 264 6.45 -18.15 31.60
N LYS A 265 7.32 -17.17 31.37
CA LYS A 265 8.76 -17.39 31.38
C LYS A 265 9.17 -17.83 32.79
N ALA A 266 10.02 -18.85 32.88
CA ALA A 266 10.60 -19.24 34.16
C ALA A 266 11.45 -18.07 34.71
N GLY A 267 11.37 -17.81 36.01
CA GLY A 267 12.07 -16.67 36.61
C GLY A 267 11.77 -16.47 38.10
N ARG A 268 12.37 -15.43 38.69
CA ARG A 268 12.08 -15.02 40.06
C ARG A 268 11.02 -13.93 40.07
N TYR A 269 9.94 -14.15 40.81
CA TYR A 269 8.80 -13.22 40.97
C TYR A 269 8.49 -13.09 42.46
N ASN A 270 8.53 -11.87 43.01
CA ASN A 270 8.36 -11.61 44.45
C ASN A 270 9.24 -12.50 45.36
N GLY A 271 10.43 -12.85 44.88
CA GLY A 271 11.38 -13.73 45.58
C GLY A 271 11.10 -15.24 45.47
N TYR A 272 10.02 -15.66 44.79
CA TYR A 272 9.72 -17.07 44.50
C TYR A 272 10.29 -17.48 43.14
N TYR A 273 10.81 -18.70 43.02
CA TYR A 273 11.18 -19.28 41.72
C TYR A 273 9.94 -19.89 41.07
N VAL A 274 9.59 -19.37 39.89
CA VAL A 274 8.44 -19.80 39.10
C VAL A 274 8.93 -20.64 37.92
N PRO A 275 8.55 -21.93 37.84
CA PRO A 275 8.89 -22.75 36.67
C PRO A 275 8.12 -22.26 35.43
N LYS A 276 8.49 -22.76 34.26
CA LYS A 276 7.72 -22.48 33.04
C LYS A 276 6.32 -23.08 33.18
N LEU A 277 5.29 -22.25 33.19
CA LEU A 277 3.88 -22.64 33.35
C LEU A 277 3.13 -22.43 32.04
N LYS A 278 2.19 -23.32 31.68
CA LYS A 278 1.22 -23.10 30.61
C LYS A 278 0.22 -22.02 31.02
N ASN A 279 -0.45 -21.40 30.03
CA ASN A 279 -1.52 -20.46 30.30
C ASN A 279 -2.62 -21.13 31.15
N ASP A 280 -3.09 -20.43 32.17
CA ASP A 280 -4.07 -20.85 33.16
C ASP A 280 -3.61 -21.97 34.11
N GLU A 281 -2.33 -22.36 34.06
CA GLU A 281 -1.73 -23.31 35.00
C GLU A 281 -1.42 -22.63 36.33
N GLN A 282 -1.76 -23.33 37.42
CA GLN A 282 -1.43 -22.95 38.79
C GLN A 282 -0.42 -23.93 39.38
N LYS A 283 0.50 -23.43 40.20
CA LYS A 283 1.47 -24.27 40.90
C LYS A 283 1.85 -23.70 42.26
N ASN A 284 1.93 -24.58 43.25
CA ASN A 284 2.46 -24.25 44.57
C ASN A 284 3.99 -24.09 44.50
N VAL A 285 4.49 -22.99 45.03
CA VAL A 285 5.93 -22.69 45.13
C VAL A 285 6.31 -22.37 46.57
N ARG A 286 7.58 -22.54 46.89
CA ARG A 286 8.14 -22.30 48.23
C ARG A 286 9.34 -21.38 48.16
N LYS A 287 9.52 -20.58 49.20
CA LYS A 287 10.71 -19.75 49.42
C LYS A 287 11.16 -19.87 50.87
N ASN A 288 12.46 -20.03 51.09
CA ASN A 288 13.05 -19.95 52.42
C ASN A 288 13.10 -18.47 52.85
N ILE A 289 12.60 -18.17 54.04
CA ILE A 289 12.68 -16.86 54.68
C ILE A 289 13.45 -16.99 55.99
N GLU A 290 13.96 -15.88 56.52
CA GLU A 290 14.56 -15.87 57.85
C GLU A 290 13.49 -16.28 58.87
N GLY A 291 13.70 -17.43 59.53
CA GLY A 291 12.74 -18.00 60.48
C GLY A 291 11.70 -18.98 59.91
N GLY A 292 11.76 -19.39 58.63
CA GLY A 292 10.85 -20.45 58.13
C GLY A 292 10.72 -20.64 56.62
N ILE A 293 9.62 -21.26 56.20
CA ILE A 293 9.25 -21.50 54.80
C ILE A 293 7.95 -20.74 54.50
N SER A 294 7.99 -19.87 53.48
CA SER A 294 6.80 -19.21 52.94
C SER A 294 6.27 -19.97 51.73
N ASN A 295 4.96 -20.22 51.68
CA ASN A 295 4.29 -20.87 50.55
C ASN A 295 3.51 -19.83 49.72
N ALA A 296 3.43 -20.03 48.41
CA ALA A 296 2.60 -19.22 47.52
C ALA A 296 2.00 -20.05 46.39
N ILE A 297 0.85 -19.59 45.86
CA ILE A 297 0.28 -20.08 44.61
C ILE A 297 0.75 -19.16 43.49
N VAL A 298 1.22 -19.75 42.40
CA VAL A 298 1.61 -19.01 41.20
C VAL A 298 0.67 -19.37 40.07
N LEU A 299 0.09 -18.35 39.44
CA LEU A 299 -0.78 -18.47 38.27
C LEU A 299 -0.07 -17.86 37.05
N CYS A 300 -0.14 -18.56 35.93
CA CYS A 300 0.14 -17.95 34.64
C CYS A 300 -1.14 -17.54 33.93
N TYR A 301 -1.34 -16.24 33.67
CA TYR A 301 -2.52 -15.74 32.94
C TYR A 301 -2.12 -14.79 31.82
N ASN A 302 -2.44 -15.16 30.58
CA ASN A 302 -2.08 -14.43 29.37
C ASN A 302 -0.58 -14.07 29.29
N GLY A 303 0.28 -15.00 29.71
CA GLY A 303 1.74 -14.82 29.72
C GLY A 303 2.27 -13.92 30.85
N ARG A 304 1.42 -13.51 31.79
CA ARG A 304 1.79 -12.79 33.01
C ARG A 304 1.77 -13.72 34.21
N VAL A 305 2.72 -13.53 35.12
CA VAL A 305 2.84 -14.30 36.37
C VAL A 305 2.20 -13.52 37.50
N GLY A 306 1.22 -14.11 38.18
CA GLY A 306 0.70 -13.66 39.47
C GLY A 306 1.22 -14.56 40.59
N VAL A 307 1.59 -13.98 41.72
CA VAL A 307 2.06 -14.71 42.92
C VAL A 307 1.18 -14.30 44.08
N ASP A 308 0.49 -15.27 44.69
CA ASP A 308 -0.40 -15.09 45.83
C ASP A 308 0.16 -15.81 47.05
N PRO A 309 0.69 -15.10 48.06
CA PRO A 309 1.19 -15.71 49.29
C PRO A 309 0.07 -16.42 50.05
N ILE A 310 0.28 -17.69 50.40
CA ILE A 310 -0.65 -18.41 51.28
C ILE A 310 -0.36 -17.93 52.70
N SER A 311 -1.26 -17.13 53.26
CA SER A 311 -1.20 -16.76 54.68
C SER A 311 -1.50 -18.01 55.50
N VAL A 312 -0.57 -18.38 56.38
CA VAL A 312 -0.72 -19.47 57.35
C VAL A 312 -1.18 -18.89 58.67
#